data_AF-A0A2D9VQU1-F1
#
_entry.id   AF-A0A2D9VQU1-F1
#
_cell.length_a   1.000
_cell.length_b   1.000
_cell.length_c   1.000
_cell.angle_alpha   90.00
_cell.angle_beta   90.00
_cell.angle_gamma   90.00
#
_symmetry.space_group_name_H-M   'P 1'
#
loop_
_entity.id
_entity.type
_entity.pdbx_description
1 polymer ?
#
loop_
_entity_poly.entity_id
_entity_poly.type
_entity_poly.pdbx_seq_one_letter_code
_entity_poly.pdbx_strand_id
1 'polypeptide(L)' 'MKSVSINGIARVNLGKSFAKQLRKEDNVPCVIYGGSMEPVHFYAHTNELRK' A
#
# COMPACT_ATOMS: atom_id res chain seq x y z
N MET A 1 -15.93 7.63 16.65
CA MET A 1 -14.66 7.34 15.97
C MET A 1 -14.89 7.55 14.48
N LYS A 2 -14.06 8.33 13.77
CA LYS A 2 -14.20 8.49 12.31
C LYS A 2 -13.55 7.29 11.63
N SER A 3 -14.26 6.66 10.71
CA SER A 3 -13.76 5.54 9.91
C SER A 3 -13.45 6.04 8.50
N VAL A 4 -12.38 5.53 7.91
CA VAL A 4 -11.99 5.79 6.52
C VAL A 4 -11.77 4.46 5.81
N SER A 5 -12.15 4.39 4.54
CA SER A 5 -11.95 3.21 3.69
C SER A 5 -10.90 3.53 2.63
N ILE A 6 -9.88 2.68 2.53
CA ILE A 6 -8.78 2.78 1.58
C ILE A 6 -8.80 1.53 0.71
N ASN A 7 -8.94 1.72 -0.60
CA ASN A 7 -8.83 0.64 -1.56
C ASN A 7 -7.35 0.36 -1.87
N GLY A 8 -6.91 -0.89 -1.66
CA GLY A 8 -5.53 -1.31 -1.89
C GLY A 8 -5.42 -2.67 -2.57
N ILE A 9 -4.30 -2.92 -3.24
CA ILE A 9 -4.00 -4.16 -3.96
C ILE A 9 -2.76 -4.81 -3.34
N ALA A 10 -2.84 -6.13 -3.09
CA ALA A 10 -1.74 -6.90 -2.52
C ALA A 10 -0.51 -6.90 -3.44
N ARG A 11 0.68 -6.75 -2.86
CA ARG A 11 1.95 -6.75 -3.59
C ARG A 11 2.54 -8.15 -3.63
N VAL A 12 2.60 -8.73 -4.83
CA VAL A 12 3.33 -9.99 -5.07
C VAL A 12 4.84 -9.73 -5.21
N ASN A 13 5.22 -8.63 -5.84
CA ASN A 13 6.62 -8.28 -6.08
C ASN A 13 7.10 -7.18 -5.11
N LEU A 14 8.20 -7.48 -4.41
CA LEU A 14 8.84 -6.59 -3.43
C LEU A 14 10.23 -6.15 -3.91
N GLY A 15 10.76 -5.08 -3.30
CA GLY A 15 12.08 -4.54 -3.62
C GLY A 15 12.07 -3.21 -4.37
N LYS A 16 13.28 -2.70 -4.64
CA LYS A 16 13.52 -1.33 -5.11
C LYS A 16 12.94 -1.06 -6.50
N SER A 17 13.11 -1.98 -7.44
CA SER A 17 12.65 -1.84 -8.84
C SER A 17 11.12 -1.70 -8.89
N PHE A 18 10.40 -2.65 -8.29
CA PHE A 18 8.94 -2.66 -8.25
C PHE A 18 8.37 -1.46 -7.49
N ALA A 19 8.98 -1.08 -6.36
CA ALA A 19 8.56 0.11 -5.63
C ALA A 19 8.80 1.41 -6.43
N LYS A 20 9.82 1.46 -7.30
CA LYS A 20 10.05 2.60 -8.19
C LYS A 20 9.03 2.64 -9.32
N GLN A 21 8.65 1.48 -9.87
CA GLN A 21 7.60 1.39 -10.88
C GLN A 21 6.25 1.86 -10.33
N LEU A 22 5.81 1.33 -9.19
CA LEU A 22 4.53 1.73 -8.57
C LEU A 22 4.44 3.24 -8.36
N ARG A 23 5.52 3.88 -7.89
CA ARG A 23 5.55 5.35 -7.70
C ARG A 23 5.45 6.14 -9.01
N LYS A 24 5.90 5.59 -10.14
CA LYS A 24 5.72 6.22 -11.46
C LYS A 24 4.28 6.09 -11.97
N GLU A 25 3.53 5.13 -11.45
CA GLU A 25 2.13 4.86 -11.77
C GLU A 25 1.18 5.50 -10.73
N ASP A 26 1.64 6.54 -10.03
CA ASP A 26 0.90 7.25 -8.97
C ASP A 26 0.40 6.39 -7.80
N ASN A 27 1.02 5.22 -7.62
CA ASN A 27 0.75 4.30 -6.53
C ASN A 27 1.75 4.46 -5.38
N VAL A 28 1.26 4.33 -4.16
CA VAL A 28 2.03 4.39 -2.93
C VAL A 28 2.17 2.98 -2.35
N PRO A 29 3.39 2.44 -2.26
CA PRO A 29 3.63 1.17 -1.58
C PRO A 29 3.42 1.32 -0.06
N CYS A 30 2.64 0.44 0.53
CA CYS A 30 2.24 0.47 1.94
C CYS A 30 2.44 -0.90 2.60
N VAL A 31 2.44 -0.92 3.94
CA VAL A 31 2.55 -2.14 4.76
C VAL A 31 1.57 -2.02 5.92
N ILE A 32 0.76 -3.06 6.12
CA ILE A 32 -0.05 -3.24 7.35
C ILE A 32 0.71 -4.21 8.23
N TYR A 33 0.96 -3.81 9.48
CA TYR A 33 1.64 -4.63 10.47
C TYR A 33 0.98 -4.45 11.84
N GLY A 34 1.20 -5.41 12.74
CA GLY A 34 0.68 -5.39 14.10
C GLY A 34 0.11 -6.75 14.53
N GLY A 35 0.06 -6.98 15.85
CA GLY A 35 -0.34 -8.25 16.43
C GLY A 35 0.67 -9.38 16.17
N SER A 36 0.20 -10.63 16.16
CA SER A 36 1.00 -11.84 15.90
C SER A 36 0.92 -12.32 14.44
N MET A 37 0.43 -11.49 13.53
CA MET A 37 0.25 -11.84 12.11
C MET A 37 1.41 -11.32 11.25
N GLU A 38 1.66 -12.02 10.14
CA GLU A 38 2.65 -11.60 9.15
C GLU A 38 2.27 -10.25 8.50
N PRO A 39 3.26 -9.37 8.21
CA PRO A 39 3.00 -8.10 7.56
C PRO A 39 2.36 -8.25 6.18
N VAL A 40 1.32 -7.46 5.91
CA VAL A 40 0.66 -7.44 4.61
C VAL A 40 1.23 -6.29 3.78
N HIS A 41 1.88 -6.65 2.68
CA HIS A 41 2.37 -5.70 1.69
C HIS A 41 1.29 -5.39 0.65
N PHE A 42 0.98 -4.11 0.47
CA PHE A 42 -0.02 -3.66 -0.50
C PHE A 42 0.41 -2.32 -1.12
N TYR A 43 -0.33 -1.86 -2.12
CA TYR A 43 -0.23 -0.49 -2.62
C TYR A 43 -1.62 0.10 -2.80
N ALA A 44 -1.70 1.43 -2.76
CA ALA A 44 -2.93 2.18 -3.04
C ALA A 44 -2.60 3.38 -3.93
N HIS A 45 -3.55 3.80 -4.75
CA HIS A 45 -3.41 5.02 -5.54
C HIS A 45 -3.32 6.24 -4.59
N THR A 46 -2.52 7.26 -4.94
CA THR A 46 -2.27 8.42 -4.06
C THR A 46 -3.55 9.12 -3.58
N ASN A 47 -4.60 9.16 -4.40
CA ASN A 47 -5.89 9.77 -4.04
C ASN A 47 -6.64 9.04 -2.91
N GLU A 48 -6.37 7.76 -2.68
CA GLU A 48 -6.96 7.02 -1.56
C GLU A 48 -6.39 7.47 -0.21
N LEU A 49 -5.19 8.06 -0.19
CA LEU A 49 -4.48 8.46 1.03
C LEU A 49 -4.58 9.96 1.35
N ARG A 50 -5.22 10.75 0.48
CA ARG A 50 -5.37 12.21 0.60
C ARG A 50 -6.80 12.65 0.98
N LYS A 51 -7.65 11.71 1.41
CA LYS A 51 -9.05 11.94 1.79
C LYS A 51 -9.18 12.63 3.14
#